data_AF-A0A8S3QQF0-F1
#
_entry.id   AF-A0A8S3QQF0-F1
#
_cell.length_a   1.000
_cell.length_b   1.000
_cell.length_c   1.000
_cell.angle_alpha   90.00
_cell.angle_beta   90.00
_cell.angle_gamma   90.00
#
_symmetry.space_group_name_H-M   'P 1'
#
loop_
_entity.id
_entity.type
_entity.pdbx_description
1 polymer ?
#
loop_
_entity_poly.entity_id
_entity_poly.type
_entity_poly.pdbx_seq_one_letter_code
_entity_poly.pdbx_strand_id
1 'polypeptide(L)'
;MYVEGFLLNPGQTSSPGMITSQCISMDMYLAEKKELRNQIFQFQRENEQTLQLLTTQLQQKLTVIDDKLKQSNKPNDTIELAHLEQKNRDLELNLTILQEKHRLLQISYVRQNDQLDLLKNKSTEVIKELSEIKQLKSVNQTLDLRVVQSYNEMLKKGETIAFSAYREETQSLSAGTKVLFNKVWTNVGNGYQASTGIFTAPREGLYHFTAVLMSTSGGSFFRDFITIRRGQHQG
;
A
#
# COMPACT_ATOMS: atom_id res chain seq x y z
N MET A 1 -1.20 -55.43 28.91
CA MET A 1 -2.21 -54.52 29.54
C MET A 1 -1.81 -53.08 29.22
N TYR A 2 -2.77 -52.20 28.92
CA TYR A 2 -2.49 -50.84 28.42
C TYR A 2 -3.50 -49.80 28.95
N VAL A 3 -3.15 -48.51 28.83
CA VAL A 3 -3.95 -47.34 29.19
C VAL A 3 -3.72 -46.22 28.17
N GLU A 4 -4.77 -45.49 27.82
CA GLU A 4 -4.70 -44.34 26.91
C GLU A 4 -5.58 -43.19 27.41
N GLY A 5 -5.28 -41.96 26.97
CA GLY A 5 -6.18 -40.84 27.16
C GLY A 5 -5.80 -39.60 26.36
N PHE A 6 -6.77 -38.73 26.05
CA PHE A 6 -6.58 -37.57 25.18
C PHE A 6 -7.58 -36.43 25.41
N LEU A 7 -7.28 -35.27 24.80
CA LEU A 7 -7.99 -33.99 24.86
C LEU A 7 -8.60 -33.61 23.47
N LEU A 8 -9.76 -32.96 23.46
CA LEU A 8 -10.57 -32.67 22.25
C LEU A 8 -10.43 -31.20 21.77
N ASN A 9 -10.34 -30.96 20.45
CA ASN A 9 -10.17 -29.62 19.81
C ASN A 9 -10.97 -29.49 18.48
N PRO A 10 -11.54 -28.30 18.10
CA PRO A 10 -12.22 -28.10 16.80
C PRO A 10 -11.71 -26.95 15.88
N GLY A 11 -11.37 -27.28 14.62
CA GLY A 11 -11.63 -26.49 13.37
C GLY A 11 -10.75 -25.30 12.93
N GLN A 12 -10.14 -25.35 11.72
CA GLN A 12 -9.51 -24.22 10.98
C GLN A 12 -9.39 -24.46 9.45
N THR A 13 -9.52 -23.41 8.60
CA THR A 13 -8.92 -23.25 7.23
C THR A 13 -8.90 -21.75 6.81
N SER A 14 -8.19 -21.38 5.73
CA SER A 14 -7.63 -20.03 5.46
C SER A 14 -7.85 -19.45 4.04
N SER A 15 -7.43 -18.17 3.82
CA SER A 15 -7.49 -17.42 2.55
C SER A 15 -6.15 -16.73 2.17
N PRO A 16 -5.88 -16.51 0.86
CA PRO A 16 -5.02 -15.43 0.29
C PRO A 16 -5.74 -14.66 -0.87
N GLY A 17 -5.34 -13.56 -1.52
CA GLY A 17 -4.04 -12.90 -1.82
C GLY A 17 -3.82 -12.89 -3.37
N MET A 18 -3.38 -11.86 -4.11
CA MET A 18 -2.85 -10.50 -3.85
C MET A 18 -3.00 -9.57 -5.11
N ILE A 19 -2.54 -8.30 -5.09
CA ILE A 19 -2.52 -7.33 -6.23
C ILE A 19 -1.10 -6.74 -6.43
N THR A 20 -0.68 -6.34 -7.66
CA THR A 20 -0.04 -5.02 -8.01
C THR A 20 0.68 -4.97 -9.38
N SER A 21 0.63 -3.80 -10.06
CA SER A 21 1.69 -3.26 -10.93
C SER A 21 1.38 -1.79 -11.31
N GLN A 22 2.30 -0.83 -11.08
CA GLN A 22 2.02 0.60 -11.33
C GLN A 22 3.28 1.50 -11.52
N CYS A 23 4.31 1.06 -12.24
CA CYS A 23 5.59 1.80 -12.38
C CYS A 23 5.82 2.53 -13.73
N ILE A 24 4.92 2.39 -14.72
CA ILE A 24 5.20 2.80 -16.12
C ILE A 24 4.79 4.27 -16.43
N SER A 25 4.09 4.95 -15.53
CA SER A 25 3.38 6.20 -15.87
C SER A 25 4.16 7.52 -15.80
N MET A 26 5.28 7.60 -15.04
CA MET A 26 5.87 8.91 -14.69
C MET A 26 6.82 9.46 -15.78
N ASP A 27 7.65 8.61 -16.37
CA ASP A 27 8.68 9.07 -17.33
C ASP A 27 8.06 9.60 -18.63
N MET A 28 6.94 9.02 -19.06
CA MET A 28 6.15 9.47 -20.20
C MET A 28 5.63 10.91 -20.01
N TYR A 29 5.12 11.23 -18.82
CA TYR A 29 4.66 12.59 -18.47
C TYR A 29 5.80 13.62 -18.43
N LEU A 30 6.99 13.23 -17.96
CA LEU A 30 8.16 14.10 -17.94
C LEU A 30 8.69 14.40 -19.36
N ALA A 31 8.62 13.43 -20.27
CA ALA A 31 8.98 13.62 -21.68
C ALA A 31 8.03 14.61 -22.38
N GLU A 32 6.72 14.41 -22.26
CA GLU A 32 5.69 15.28 -22.85
C GLU A 32 5.81 16.73 -22.33
N LYS A 33 6.01 16.90 -21.02
CA LYS A 33 6.24 18.21 -20.39
C LYS A 33 7.54 18.91 -20.82
N LYS A 34 8.54 18.17 -21.30
CA LYS A 34 9.77 18.77 -21.89
C LYS A 34 9.47 19.28 -23.28
N GLU A 35 8.77 18.49 -24.09
CA GLU A 35 8.44 18.83 -25.47
C GLU A 35 7.53 20.06 -25.57
N LEU A 36 6.48 20.14 -24.74
CA LEU A 36 5.57 21.29 -24.71
C LEU A 36 6.29 22.62 -24.40
N ARG A 37 7.34 22.59 -23.55
CA ARG A 37 8.14 23.78 -23.24
C ARG A 37 9.03 24.22 -24.39
N ASN A 38 9.58 23.28 -25.17
CA ASN A 38 10.36 23.61 -26.36
C ASN A 38 9.49 24.31 -27.41
N GLN A 39 8.26 23.82 -27.63
CA GLN A 39 7.32 24.39 -28.60
C GLN A 39 6.90 25.82 -28.23
N ILE A 40 6.59 26.07 -26.95
CA ILE A 40 6.28 27.42 -26.45
C ILE A 40 7.46 28.38 -26.68
N PHE A 41 8.69 27.95 -26.40
CA PHE A 41 9.89 28.77 -26.57
C PHE A 41 10.14 29.16 -28.04
N GLN A 42 9.98 28.23 -28.99
CA GLN A 42 10.13 28.54 -30.42
C GLN A 42 9.04 29.52 -30.89
N PHE A 43 7.78 29.28 -30.51
CA PHE A 43 6.67 30.17 -30.89
C PHE A 43 6.85 31.60 -30.34
N GLN A 44 7.36 31.75 -29.12
CA GLN A 44 7.70 33.08 -28.58
C GLN A 44 8.78 33.78 -29.42
N ARG A 45 9.84 33.05 -29.79
CA ARG A 45 10.95 33.56 -30.59
C ARG A 45 10.53 34.02 -31.99
N GLU A 46 9.69 33.25 -32.67
CA GLU A 46 9.16 33.59 -34.01
C GLU A 46 8.29 34.86 -33.98
N ASN A 47 7.46 35.01 -32.94
CA ASN A 47 6.65 36.21 -32.75
C ASN A 47 7.54 37.44 -32.49
N GLU A 48 8.59 37.32 -31.68
CA GLU A 48 9.53 38.41 -31.38
C GLU A 48 10.33 38.85 -32.63
N GLN A 49 10.81 37.89 -33.43
CA GLN A 49 11.43 38.17 -34.73
C GLN A 49 10.49 38.88 -35.69
N THR A 50 9.22 38.47 -35.75
CA THR A 50 8.20 39.09 -36.61
C THR A 50 7.91 40.53 -36.18
N LEU A 51 7.84 40.79 -34.86
CA LEU A 51 7.67 42.14 -34.31
C LEU A 51 8.87 43.03 -34.67
N GLN A 52 10.10 42.55 -34.48
CA GLN A 52 11.31 43.31 -34.84
C GLN A 52 11.34 43.66 -36.33
N LEU A 53 11.05 42.70 -37.22
CA LEU A 53 10.99 42.93 -38.67
C LEU A 53 9.97 44.01 -39.03
N LEU A 54 8.77 43.96 -38.45
CA LEU A 54 7.72 44.95 -38.69
C LEU A 54 8.10 46.34 -38.15
N THR A 55 8.73 46.40 -36.98
CA THR A 55 9.27 47.66 -36.42
C THR A 55 10.29 48.30 -37.35
N THR A 56 11.26 47.53 -37.86
CA THR A 56 12.26 48.04 -38.81
C THR A 56 11.62 48.51 -40.12
N GLN A 57 10.65 47.78 -40.66
CA GLN A 57 9.92 48.19 -41.87
C GLN A 57 9.11 49.48 -41.67
N LEU A 58 8.53 49.69 -40.49
CA LEU A 58 7.83 50.94 -40.15
C LEU A 58 8.81 52.11 -39.98
N GLN A 59 9.94 51.90 -39.31
CA GLN A 59 11.00 52.91 -39.18
C GLN A 59 11.53 53.35 -40.55
N GLN A 60 11.85 52.40 -41.44
CA GLN A 60 12.27 52.70 -42.82
C GLN A 60 11.23 53.54 -43.58
N LYS A 61 9.93 53.21 -43.44
CA LYS A 61 8.85 53.98 -44.08
C LYS A 61 8.71 55.39 -43.51
N LEU A 62 8.94 55.60 -42.21
CA LEU A 62 8.96 56.92 -41.60
C LEU A 62 10.11 57.77 -42.13
N THR A 63 11.33 57.22 -42.23
CA THR A 63 12.49 57.95 -42.78
C THR A 63 12.24 58.43 -44.22
N VAL A 64 11.65 57.57 -45.07
CA VAL A 64 11.29 57.94 -46.45
C VAL A 64 10.22 59.05 -46.50
N ILE A 65 9.31 59.10 -45.53
CA ILE A 65 8.31 60.18 -45.41
C ILE A 65 8.97 61.48 -44.97
N ASP A 66 9.83 61.44 -43.94
CA ASP A 66 10.58 62.62 -43.47
C ASP A 66 11.46 63.23 -44.56
N ASP A 67 12.11 62.40 -45.38
CA ASP A 67 12.95 62.87 -46.48
C ASP A 67 12.13 63.42 -47.66
N LYS A 68 10.92 62.90 -47.92
CA LYS A 68 9.96 63.50 -48.86
C LYS A 68 9.43 64.85 -48.37
N LEU A 69 9.12 64.97 -47.08
CA LEU A 69 8.61 66.22 -46.48
C LEU A 69 9.64 67.37 -46.57
N LYS A 70 10.94 67.07 -46.55
CA LYS A 70 12.02 68.05 -46.75
C LYS A 70 12.17 68.53 -48.21
N GLN A 71 11.53 67.87 -49.18
CA GLN A 71 11.77 68.10 -50.62
C GLN A 71 10.60 68.76 -51.39
N SER A 72 9.41 68.89 -50.79
CA SER A 72 8.21 69.28 -51.55
C SER A 72 8.02 70.80 -51.71
N ASN A 73 7.67 71.23 -52.94
CA ASN A 73 7.31 72.62 -53.25
C ASN A 73 6.40 72.72 -54.49
N LYS A 74 5.07 72.63 -54.30
CA LYS A 74 3.96 72.75 -55.28
C LYS A 74 3.81 71.61 -56.34
N PRO A 75 2.69 71.54 -57.08
CA PRO A 75 1.34 71.30 -56.59
C PRO A 75 0.68 70.12 -57.37
N ASN A 76 0.72 68.91 -56.82
CA ASN A 76 0.07 67.72 -57.41
C ASN A 76 -0.70 66.93 -56.34
N ASP A 77 -1.11 67.64 -55.29
CA ASP A 77 -1.02 67.09 -53.93
C ASP A 77 -2.25 66.27 -53.52
N THR A 78 -3.41 66.47 -54.14
CA THR A 78 -4.69 65.91 -53.66
C THR A 78 -4.81 64.39 -53.76
N ILE A 79 -4.26 63.75 -54.81
CA ILE A 79 -4.31 62.29 -54.95
C ILE A 79 -3.27 61.62 -54.06
N GLU A 80 -2.06 62.18 -53.95
CA GLU A 80 -1.02 61.63 -53.05
C GLU A 80 -1.42 61.82 -51.57
N LEU A 81 -2.03 62.95 -51.21
CA LEU A 81 -2.59 63.20 -49.88
C LEU A 81 -3.70 62.20 -49.52
N ALA A 82 -4.68 61.98 -50.41
CA ALA A 82 -5.75 61.01 -50.17
C ALA A 82 -5.23 59.57 -49.99
N HIS A 83 -4.16 59.20 -50.71
CA HIS A 83 -3.52 57.89 -50.57
C HIS A 83 -2.70 57.77 -49.28
N LEU A 84 -2.02 58.84 -48.84
CA LEU A 84 -1.38 58.89 -47.52
C LEU A 84 -2.40 58.82 -46.38
N GLU A 85 -3.52 59.54 -46.48
CA GLU A 85 -4.60 59.47 -45.50
C GLU A 85 -5.19 58.06 -45.38
N GLN A 86 -5.44 57.38 -46.50
CA GLN A 86 -5.92 55.99 -46.47
C GLN A 86 -4.91 55.07 -45.78
N LYS A 87 -3.63 55.20 -46.12
CA LYS A 87 -2.54 54.42 -45.51
C LYS A 87 -2.37 54.72 -44.02
N ASN A 88 -2.64 55.94 -43.57
CA ASN A 88 -2.64 56.30 -42.15
C ASN A 88 -3.82 55.65 -41.42
N ARG A 89 -5.03 55.66 -42.00
CA ARG A 89 -6.20 54.93 -41.47
C ARG A 89 -5.93 53.42 -41.37
N ASP A 90 -5.26 52.83 -42.37
CA ASP A 90 -4.85 51.43 -42.35
C ASP A 90 -3.80 51.14 -41.25
N LEU A 91 -2.85 52.07 -41.01
CA LEU A 91 -1.85 51.94 -39.94
C LEU A 91 -2.48 52.06 -38.54
N GLU A 92 -3.42 52.98 -38.34
CA GLU A 92 -4.20 53.12 -37.11
C GLU A 92 -4.99 51.84 -36.80
N LEU A 93 -5.69 51.29 -37.80
CA LEU A 93 -6.43 50.03 -37.67
C LEU A 93 -5.50 48.86 -37.28
N ASN A 94 -4.33 48.75 -37.91
CA ASN A 94 -3.34 47.73 -37.58
C ASN A 94 -2.79 47.88 -36.15
N LEU A 95 -2.60 49.12 -35.67
CA LEU A 95 -2.17 49.39 -34.29
C LEU A 95 -3.24 48.92 -33.28
N THR A 96 -4.52 49.21 -33.52
CA THR A 96 -5.62 48.74 -32.67
C THR A 96 -5.71 47.21 -32.64
N ILE A 97 -5.59 46.54 -33.81
CA ILE A 97 -5.58 45.07 -33.88
C ILE A 97 -4.40 44.48 -33.09
N LEU A 98 -3.21 45.09 -33.18
CA LEU A 98 -2.03 44.64 -32.44
C LEU A 98 -2.18 44.82 -30.92
N GLN A 99 -2.77 45.94 -30.48
CA GLN A 99 -3.09 46.19 -29.07
C GLN A 99 -4.07 45.16 -28.51
N GLU A 100 -5.14 44.84 -29.25
CA GLU A 100 -6.09 43.80 -28.84
C GLU A 100 -5.46 42.40 -28.83
N LYS A 101 -4.60 42.07 -29.82
CA LYS A 101 -3.83 40.83 -29.80
C LYS A 101 -2.94 40.74 -28.55
N HIS A 102 -2.27 41.81 -28.16
CA HIS A 102 -1.45 41.85 -26.95
C HIS A 102 -2.29 41.63 -25.68
N ARG A 103 -3.45 42.31 -25.57
CA ARG A 103 -4.40 42.15 -24.46
C ARG A 103 -4.89 40.71 -24.32
N LEU A 104 -5.23 40.05 -25.44
CA LEU A 104 -5.63 38.64 -25.45
C LEU A 104 -4.49 37.69 -25.02
N LEU A 105 -3.25 37.95 -25.44
CA LEU A 105 -2.07 37.20 -25.00
C LEU A 105 -1.81 37.34 -23.49
N GLN A 106 -1.96 38.55 -22.93
CA GLN A 106 -1.85 38.77 -21.48
C GLN A 106 -2.91 37.98 -20.71
N ILE A 107 -4.17 38.00 -21.16
CA ILE A 107 -5.27 37.23 -20.55
C ILE A 107 -4.97 35.72 -20.60
N SER A 108 -4.47 35.22 -21.74
CA SER A 108 -4.09 33.81 -21.90
C SER A 108 -2.94 33.41 -20.95
N TYR A 109 -1.94 34.29 -20.78
CA TYR A 109 -0.80 34.05 -19.89
C TYR A 109 -1.21 33.98 -18.42
N VAL A 110 -2.05 34.91 -17.95
CA VAL A 110 -2.58 34.89 -16.57
C VAL A 110 -3.35 33.60 -16.32
N ARG A 111 -4.29 33.25 -17.22
CA ARG A 111 -5.11 32.02 -17.11
C ARG A 111 -4.27 30.75 -17.06
N GLN A 112 -3.15 30.69 -17.78
CA GLN A 112 -2.25 29.54 -17.75
C GLN A 112 -1.48 29.44 -16.42
N ASN A 113 -1.12 30.56 -15.80
CA ASN A 113 -0.51 30.57 -14.47
C ASN A 113 -1.52 30.15 -13.39
N ASP A 114 -2.77 30.62 -13.45
CA ASP A 114 -3.83 30.18 -12.53
C ASP A 114 -4.04 28.65 -12.58
N GLN A 115 -4.02 28.07 -13.78
CA GLN A 115 -4.08 26.63 -13.98
C GLN A 115 -2.84 25.91 -13.43
N LEU A 116 -1.64 26.49 -13.59
CA LEU A 116 -0.39 25.94 -13.07
C LEU A 116 -0.39 25.92 -11.54
N ASP A 117 -0.89 26.96 -10.88
CA ASP A 117 -0.96 27.05 -9.42
C ASP A 117 -2.04 26.12 -8.84
N LEU A 118 -3.20 26.01 -9.49
CA LEU A 118 -4.19 24.98 -9.16
C LEU A 118 -3.60 23.56 -9.27
N LEU A 119 -2.78 23.29 -10.30
CA LEU A 119 -2.15 21.99 -10.50
C LEU A 119 -1.06 21.70 -9.46
N LYS A 120 -0.29 22.71 -9.03
CA LYS A 120 0.66 22.58 -7.90
C LYS A 120 -0.06 22.23 -6.60
N ASN A 121 -1.18 22.90 -6.31
CA ASN A 121 -1.95 22.66 -5.09
C ASN A 121 -2.51 21.23 -5.07
N LYS A 122 -3.14 20.78 -6.18
CA LYS A 122 -3.59 19.39 -6.35
C LYS A 122 -2.45 18.37 -6.24
N SER A 123 -1.28 18.67 -6.81
CA SER A 123 -0.10 17.80 -6.67
C SER A 123 0.37 17.70 -5.22
N THR A 124 0.22 18.75 -4.42
CA THR A 124 0.62 18.78 -3.01
C THR A 124 -0.33 17.94 -2.15
N GLU A 125 -1.63 18.02 -2.42
CA GLU A 125 -2.67 17.20 -1.81
C GLU A 125 -2.45 15.70 -2.08
N VAL A 126 -2.22 15.31 -3.35
CA VAL A 126 -1.90 13.92 -3.72
C VAL A 126 -0.62 13.41 -3.05
N ILE A 127 0.42 14.25 -2.91
CA ILE A 127 1.64 13.86 -2.18
C ILE A 127 1.35 13.60 -0.69
N LYS A 128 0.45 14.37 -0.06
CA LYS A 128 0.02 14.15 1.32
C LYS A 128 -0.72 12.81 1.46
N GLU A 129 -1.70 12.55 0.62
CA GLU A 129 -2.46 11.27 0.62
C GLU A 129 -1.53 10.06 0.43
N LEU A 130 -0.58 10.14 -0.51
CA LEU A 130 0.42 9.09 -0.73
C LEU A 130 1.28 8.83 0.53
N SER A 131 1.58 9.87 1.32
CA SER A 131 2.31 9.72 2.58
C SER A 131 1.52 8.99 3.65
N GLU A 132 0.21 9.26 3.75
CA GLU A 132 -0.72 8.61 4.69
C GLU A 132 -0.93 7.13 4.30
N ILE A 133 -1.16 6.86 3.02
CA ILE A 133 -1.28 5.49 2.48
C ILE A 133 0.01 4.68 2.76
N LYS A 134 1.19 5.29 2.62
CA LYS A 134 2.47 4.63 2.92
C LYS A 134 2.60 4.25 4.40
N GLN A 135 2.12 5.09 5.31
CA GLN A 135 2.07 4.77 6.75
C GLN A 135 1.06 3.66 7.05
N LEU A 136 -0.15 3.73 6.48
CA LEU A 136 -1.17 2.68 6.65
C LEU A 136 -0.66 1.31 6.16
N LYS A 137 0.09 1.28 5.05
CA LYS A 137 0.69 0.05 4.53
C LYS A 137 1.69 -0.59 5.51
N SER A 138 2.53 0.21 6.19
CA SER A 138 3.49 -0.34 7.17
C SER A 138 2.79 -0.80 8.47
N VAL A 139 1.72 -0.12 8.88
CA VAL A 139 0.87 -0.57 10.00
C VAL A 139 0.20 -1.91 9.67
N ASN A 140 -0.41 -2.04 8.49
CA ASN A 140 -1.04 -3.30 8.07
C ASN A 140 -0.04 -4.47 8.03
N GLN A 141 1.14 -4.27 7.43
CA GLN A 141 2.19 -5.30 7.43
C GLN A 141 2.65 -5.70 8.86
N THR A 142 2.63 -4.75 9.80
CA THR A 142 2.93 -5.02 11.22
C THR A 142 1.79 -5.79 11.90
N LEU A 143 0.54 -5.50 11.54
CA LEU A 143 -0.64 -6.22 12.04
C LEU A 143 -0.67 -7.66 11.52
N ASP A 144 -0.37 -7.88 10.23
CA ASP A 144 -0.27 -9.22 9.64
C ASP A 144 0.71 -10.11 10.41
N LEU A 145 1.91 -9.58 10.70
CA LEU A 145 2.92 -10.27 11.50
C LEU A 145 2.43 -10.59 12.93
N ARG A 146 1.74 -9.66 13.59
CA ARG A 146 1.16 -9.89 14.94
C ARG A 146 0.04 -10.91 14.93
N VAL A 147 -0.81 -10.94 13.89
CA VAL A 147 -1.87 -11.94 13.73
C VAL A 147 -1.26 -13.33 13.56
N VAL A 148 -0.24 -13.47 12.70
CA VAL A 148 0.48 -14.74 12.51
C VAL A 148 1.20 -15.19 13.79
N GLN A 149 1.83 -14.27 14.54
CA GLN A 149 2.44 -14.56 15.83
C GLN A 149 1.42 -15.06 16.85
N SER A 150 0.32 -14.33 17.05
CA SER A 150 -0.78 -14.70 17.94
C SER A 150 -1.39 -16.07 17.56
N TYR A 151 -1.61 -16.32 16.27
CA TYR A 151 -2.09 -17.61 15.77
C TYR A 151 -1.12 -18.76 16.08
N ASN A 152 0.19 -18.55 15.90
CA ASN A 152 1.19 -19.55 16.25
C ASN A 152 1.28 -19.81 17.76
N GLU A 153 1.08 -18.79 18.60
CA GLU A 153 0.96 -18.93 20.05
C GLU A 153 -0.33 -19.69 20.44
N MET A 154 -1.45 -19.43 19.76
CA MET A 154 -2.70 -20.17 19.94
C MET A 154 -2.56 -21.64 19.51
N LEU A 155 -1.83 -21.94 18.43
CA LEU A 155 -1.55 -23.33 18.02
C LEU A 155 -0.71 -24.08 19.06
N LYS A 156 0.35 -23.45 19.61
CA LYS A 156 1.12 -24.01 20.73
C LYS A 156 0.26 -24.22 21.98
N LYS A 157 -0.57 -23.25 22.34
CA LYS A 157 -1.51 -23.38 23.47
C LYS A 157 -2.61 -24.42 23.21
N GLY A 158 -2.91 -24.68 21.93
CA GLY A 158 -3.85 -25.67 21.42
C GLY A 158 -3.33 -27.10 21.38
N GLU A 159 -2.04 -27.34 21.66
CA GLU A 159 -1.36 -28.65 21.57
C GLU A 159 -2.23 -29.83 22.04
N THR A 160 -2.32 -30.86 21.18
CA THR A 160 -3.03 -32.10 21.47
C THR A 160 -2.38 -32.81 22.65
N ILE A 161 -3.09 -32.88 23.78
CA ILE A 161 -2.62 -33.67 24.93
C ILE A 161 -3.14 -35.08 24.76
N ALA A 162 -2.24 -36.05 24.62
CA ALA A 162 -2.59 -37.45 24.42
C ALA A 162 -1.46 -38.39 24.89
N PHE A 163 -1.81 -39.47 25.57
CA PHE A 163 -0.84 -40.51 25.94
C PHE A 163 -1.39 -41.91 25.69
N SER A 164 -0.48 -42.85 25.49
CA SER A 164 -0.74 -44.29 25.44
C SER A 164 0.45 -45.02 26.04
N ALA A 165 0.19 -45.89 27.01
CA ALA A 165 1.20 -46.59 27.79
C ALA A 165 0.78 -48.03 28.09
N TYR A 166 1.76 -48.92 28.22
CA TYR A 166 1.55 -50.35 28.44
C TYR A 166 2.56 -50.92 29.43
N ARG A 167 2.30 -52.16 29.83
CA ARG A 167 3.17 -52.97 30.70
C ARG A 167 3.38 -54.33 30.03
N GLU A 168 4.65 -54.70 29.89
CA GLU A 168 5.13 -55.95 29.29
C GLU A 168 5.05 -57.13 30.28
N GLU A 169 5.37 -56.90 31.55
CA GLU A 169 5.50 -57.93 32.59
C GLU A 169 4.36 -57.88 33.62
N THR A 170 3.93 -59.03 34.14
CA THR A 170 2.91 -59.13 35.19
C THR A 170 3.31 -58.37 36.46
N GLN A 171 2.38 -57.62 37.04
CA GLN A 171 2.57 -56.97 38.35
C GLN A 171 1.88 -57.78 39.44
N SER A 172 2.60 -58.18 40.49
CA SER A 172 1.95 -58.58 41.74
C SER A 172 1.44 -57.32 42.44
N LEU A 173 0.14 -57.30 42.77
CA LEU A 173 -0.56 -56.10 43.26
C LEU A 173 -1.24 -56.40 44.58
N SER A 174 -0.83 -55.69 45.63
CA SER A 174 -1.52 -55.64 46.92
C SER A 174 -2.54 -54.49 46.93
N ALA A 175 -3.51 -54.56 47.86
CA ALA A 175 -4.53 -53.52 48.03
C ALA A 175 -3.88 -52.13 48.22
N GLY A 176 -4.38 -51.13 47.47
CA GLY A 176 -3.84 -49.76 47.49
C GLY A 176 -2.59 -49.52 46.61
N THR A 177 -2.03 -50.56 45.97
CA THR A 177 -0.89 -50.40 45.06
C THR A 177 -1.34 -49.91 43.68
N LYS A 178 -0.61 -48.93 43.12
CA LYS A 178 -0.84 -48.42 41.76
C LYS A 178 -0.35 -49.42 40.70
N VAL A 179 -1.13 -49.57 39.62
CA VAL A 179 -0.66 -50.22 38.39
C VAL A 179 0.32 -49.30 37.68
N LEU A 180 1.50 -49.82 37.34
CA LEU A 180 2.55 -49.06 36.65
C LEU A 180 2.66 -49.49 35.18
N PHE A 181 2.22 -48.66 34.25
CA PHE A 181 2.44 -48.86 32.81
C PHE A 181 3.80 -48.26 32.43
N ASN A 182 4.84 -49.07 32.57
CA ASN A 182 6.25 -48.65 32.54
C ASN A 182 6.81 -48.43 31.13
N LYS A 183 6.06 -48.73 30.07
CA LYS A 183 6.43 -48.44 28.68
C LYS A 183 5.43 -47.47 28.06
N VAL A 184 5.93 -46.53 27.26
CA VAL A 184 5.15 -45.45 26.65
C VAL A 184 5.19 -45.61 25.13
N TRP A 185 4.03 -45.67 24.49
CA TRP A 185 3.91 -45.54 23.03
C TRP A 185 3.75 -44.08 22.60
N THR A 186 3.07 -43.25 23.39
CA THR A 186 2.84 -41.82 23.07
C THR A 186 2.64 -41.02 24.36
N ASN A 187 3.08 -39.76 24.39
CA ASN A 187 2.92 -38.84 25.53
C ASN A 187 2.97 -37.36 25.10
N VAL A 188 2.15 -36.99 24.11
CA VAL A 188 2.04 -35.60 23.63
C VAL A 188 1.46 -34.73 24.75
N GLY A 189 2.08 -33.57 25.00
CA GLY A 189 1.81 -32.75 26.18
C GLY A 189 2.47 -33.23 27.48
N ASN A 190 3.24 -34.33 27.45
CA ASN A 190 4.06 -34.85 28.56
C ASN A 190 3.31 -35.08 29.90
N GLY A 191 2.00 -35.31 29.86
CA GLY A 191 1.16 -35.47 31.05
C GLY A 191 1.40 -36.79 31.81
N TYR A 192 1.86 -37.85 31.15
CA TYR A 192 2.09 -39.16 31.77
C TYR A 192 3.52 -39.36 32.26
N GLN A 193 3.68 -39.88 33.47
CA GLN A 193 4.99 -40.26 34.05
C GLN A 193 5.09 -41.77 34.25
N ALA A 194 5.81 -42.46 33.36
CA ALA A 194 5.96 -43.92 33.39
C ALA A 194 6.73 -44.48 34.61
N SER A 195 7.47 -43.64 35.33
CA SER A 195 8.14 -44.01 36.60
C SER A 195 7.19 -44.03 37.80
N THR A 196 6.09 -43.27 37.76
CA THR A 196 5.13 -43.14 38.88
C THR A 196 3.74 -43.69 38.56
N GLY A 197 3.42 -43.90 37.28
CA GLY A 197 2.11 -44.33 36.79
C GLY A 197 1.06 -43.22 36.81
N ILE A 198 1.46 -41.97 37.04
CA ILE A 198 0.55 -40.82 37.22
C ILE A 198 0.41 -40.07 35.90
N PHE A 199 -0.82 -39.74 35.53
CA PHE A 199 -1.13 -38.68 34.58
C PHE A 199 -1.47 -37.40 35.35
N THR A 200 -0.77 -36.31 35.06
CA THR A 200 -1.07 -34.96 35.54
C THR A 200 -1.61 -34.16 34.36
N ALA A 201 -2.83 -33.66 34.45
CA ALA A 201 -3.45 -32.87 33.38
C ALA A 201 -2.65 -31.56 33.14
N PRO A 202 -1.97 -31.40 31.98
CA PRO A 202 -1.15 -30.22 31.70
C PRO A 202 -1.96 -28.95 31.39
N ARG A 203 -3.24 -29.12 31.02
CA ARG A 203 -4.20 -28.05 30.71
C ARG A 203 -5.57 -28.40 31.30
N GLU A 204 -6.36 -27.41 31.67
CA GLU A 204 -7.77 -27.61 31.96
C GLU A 204 -8.53 -28.10 30.71
N GLY A 205 -9.50 -28.99 30.89
CA GLY A 205 -10.29 -29.55 29.80
C GLY A 205 -10.96 -30.88 30.15
N LEU A 206 -11.78 -31.37 29.23
CA LEU A 206 -12.35 -32.71 29.30
C LEU A 206 -11.36 -33.73 28.74
N TYR A 207 -10.97 -34.68 29.56
CA TYR A 207 -10.09 -35.79 29.17
C TYR A 207 -10.88 -37.10 29.11
N HIS A 208 -10.67 -37.87 28.05
CA HIS A 208 -11.09 -39.26 27.97
C HIS A 208 -9.94 -40.16 28.43
N PHE A 209 -10.23 -41.20 29.22
CA PHE A 209 -9.27 -42.23 29.62
C PHE A 209 -9.88 -43.62 29.41
N THR A 210 -9.08 -44.56 28.90
CA THR A 210 -9.46 -45.98 28.76
C THR A 210 -8.30 -46.88 29.22
N ALA A 211 -8.61 -48.04 29.78
CA ALA A 211 -7.60 -49.00 30.23
C ALA A 211 -8.08 -50.45 30.07
N VAL A 212 -7.16 -51.33 29.67
CA VAL A 212 -7.40 -52.77 29.55
C VAL A 212 -6.41 -53.53 30.44
N LEU A 213 -6.95 -54.12 31.51
CA LEU A 213 -6.22 -54.96 32.46
C LEU A 213 -6.48 -56.44 32.17
N MET A 214 -5.50 -57.28 32.51
CA MET A 214 -5.56 -58.73 32.33
C MET A 214 -4.97 -59.40 33.57
N SER A 215 -5.66 -60.40 34.12
CA SER A 215 -5.19 -61.19 35.26
C SER A 215 -4.82 -62.60 34.81
N THR A 216 -3.76 -63.16 35.37
CA THR A 216 -3.32 -64.55 35.15
C THR A 216 -3.88 -65.52 36.19
N SER A 217 -4.58 -65.04 37.22
CA SER A 217 -5.29 -65.85 38.20
C SER A 217 -6.73 -65.34 38.38
N GLY A 218 -7.67 -66.25 38.60
CA GLY A 218 -9.11 -65.96 38.75
C GLY A 218 -9.51 -65.27 40.07
N GLY A 219 -8.59 -64.55 40.71
CA GLY A 219 -8.87 -63.80 41.93
C GLY A 219 -9.69 -62.53 41.67
N SER A 220 -10.39 -62.06 42.70
CA SER A 220 -11.29 -60.90 42.63
C SER A 220 -10.62 -59.65 42.04
N PHE A 221 -11.30 -59.01 41.08
CA PHE A 221 -10.82 -57.83 40.36
C PHE A 221 -10.80 -56.56 41.23
N PHE A 222 -10.05 -55.56 40.73
CA PHE A 222 -9.90 -54.23 41.35
C PHE A 222 -11.27 -53.55 41.60
N ARG A 223 -11.39 -52.87 42.75
CA ARG A 223 -12.60 -52.13 43.12
C ARG A 223 -12.70 -50.76 42.42
N ASP A 224 -11.55 -50.14 42.18
CA ASP A 224 -11.41 -48.83 41.55
C ASP A 224 -10.35 -48.91 40.43
N PHE A 225 -10.69 -48.47 39.22
CA PHE A 225 -9.77 -48.50 38.05
C PHE A 225 -9.11 -47.15 37.76
N ILE A 226 -9.75 -46.04 38.13
CA ILE A 226 -9.23 -44.67 37.97
C ILE A 226 -9.49 -43.91 39.26
N THR A 227 -8.43 -43.43 39.93
CA THR A 227 -8.54 -42.56 41.10
C THR A 227 -8.16 -41.13 40.72
N ILE A 228 -9.15 -40.25 40.64
CA ILE A 228 -8.92 -38.82 40.41
C ILE A 228 -8.59 -38.15 41.74
N ARG A 229 -7.49 -37.38 41.78
CA ARG A 229 -7.15 -36.50 42.91
C ARG A 229 -6.99 -35.08 42.39
N ARG A 230 -7.63 -34.10 43.03
CA ARG A 230 -7.29 -32.69 42.80
C ARG A 230 -5.90 -32.42 43.36
N GLY A 231 -5.08 -31.67 42.61
CA GLY A 231 -3.78 -31.23 43.09
C GLY A 231 -3.92 -30.42 44.38
N GLN A 232 -3.10 -30.74 45.38
CA GLN A 232 -2.90 -29.85 46.51
C GLN A 232 -1.99 -28.72 46.01
N HIS A 233 -2.51 -27.49 45.92
CA HIS A 233 -1.65 -26.33 45.68
C HIS A 233 -0.71 -26.15 46.88
N GLN A 234 0.60 -26.22 46.64
CA GLN A 234 1.62 -25.71 47.53
C GLN A 234 2.29 -24.53 46.82
N GLY A 235 2.19 -23.32 47.40
CA GLY A 235 2.77 -22.09 46.87
C GLY A 235 1.90 -21.41 45.84
#